data_AF-A0A946EZR3-F1
#
_entry.id   AF-A0A946EZR3-F1
#
_cell.length_a   1.000
_cell.length_b   1.000
_cell.length_c   1.000
_cell.angle_alpha   90.00
_cell.angle_beta   90.00
_cell.angle_gamma   90.00
#
_symmetry.space_group_name_H-M   'P 1'
#
loop_
_entity.id
_entity.type
_entity.pdbx_description
1 polymer ?
#
loop_
_entity_poly.entity_id
_entity_poly.type
_entity_poly.pdbx_seq_one_letter_code
_entity_poly.pdbx_strand_id
1 'polypeptide(L)' 'MEILKIDDLKPNSSLNKTENWDSLNHLIIMSRLENEFNVKFTAKDIEQLISFENIYNKLKELLGNE' A
#
# COMPACT_ATOMS: atom_id res chain seq x y z
N MET A 1 3.08 18.80 -7.75
CA MET A 1 2.40 17.71 -7.03
C MET A 1 3.47 16.81 -6.47
N GLU A 2 3.66 16.82 -5.16
CA GLU A 2 4.62 15.93 -4.50
C GLU A 2 4.00 14.54 -4.39
N ILE A 3 4.70 13.55 -4.95
CA ILE A 3 4.29 12.16 -4.91
C ILE A 3 4.81 11.58 -3.60
N LEU A 4 3.95 10.91 -2.83
CA LEU A 4 4.38 10.22 -1.61
C LEU A 4 5.50 9.23 -1.95
N LYS A 5 6.69 9.43 -1.35
CA LYS A 5 7.78 8.47 -1.46
C LYS A 5 7.53 7.32 -0.50
N ILE A 6 7.58 6.09 -1.01
CA ILE A 6 7.34 4.89 -0.21
C ILE A 6 8.38 4.75 0.92
N ASP A 7 9.59 5.27 0.74
CA ASP A 7 10.63 5.34 1.77
C ASP A 7 10.23 6.14 3.03
N ASP A 8 9.21 7.00 2.94
CA ASP A 8 8.68 7.78 4.07
C ASP A 8 7.52 7.07 4.80
N LEU A 9 7.04 5.93 4.29
CA LEU A 9 6.02 5.14 4.96
C LEU A 9 6.62 4.42 6.17
N LYS A 10 6.21 4.86 7.36
CA LYS A 10 6.50 4.17 8.61
C LYS A 10 5.51 3.02 8.81
N PRO A 11 5.83 2.02 9.65
CA PRO A 11 4.90 0.95 9.97
C PRO A 11 3.56 1.44 10.54
N ASN A 12 3.55 2.63 11.17
CA ASN A 12 2.33 3.24 11.73
C ASN A 12 1.59 4.15 10.74
N SER A 13 2.07 4.27 9.51
CA SER A 13 1.46 5.08 8.47
C SER A 13 0.15 4.43 8.03
N SER A 14 -0.90 5.24 8.00
CA SER A 14 -2.25 4.87 7.60
C SER A 14 -2.87 6.04 6.85
N LEU A 15 -3.91 5.76 6.08
CA LEU A 15 -4.73 6.76 5.36
C LEU A 15 -5.15 7.95 6.26
N ASN A 16 -5.32 7.71 7.56
CA ASN A 16 -5.77 8.70 8.54
C ASN A 16 -4.63 9.47 9.26
N LYS A 17 -3.37 9.01 9.13
CA LYS A 17 -2.20 9.58 9.85
C LYS A 17 -1.15 10.16 8.93
N THR A 18 -1.16 9.78 7.66
CA THR A 18 -0.18 10.24 6.67
C THR A 18 -0.85 11.27 5.78
N GLU A 19 -0.41 12.53 5.91
CA GLU A 19 -0.98 13.73 5.27
C GLU A 19 -1.03 13.67 3.73
N ASN A 20 -0.40 12.66 3.13
CA ASN A 20 -0.29 12.45 1.70
C ASN A 20 -0.86 11.09 1.25
N TRP A 21 -1.59 10.36 2.11
CA TRP A 21 -2.22 9.09 1.76
C TRP A 21 -3.72 9.27 1.47
N ASP A 22 -4.06 10.15 0.53
CA ASP A 22 -5.40 10.27 -0.04
C ASP A 22 -5.75 9.14 -1.02
N SER A 23 -7.00 9.04 -1.45
CA SER A 23 -7.50 8.02 -2.37
C SER A 23 -6.67 7.89 -3.67
N LEU A 24 -6.12 8.98 -4.20
CA LEU A 24 -5.26 8.95 -5.39
C LEU A 24 -3.88 8.35 -5.09
N ASN A 25 -3.23 8.78 -4.01
CA ASN A 25 -1.92 8.24 -3.61
C ASN A 25 -2.04 6.79 -3.16
N HIS A 26 -3.16 6.40 -2.55
CA HIS A 26 -3.47 5.01 -2.25
C HIS A 26 -3.42 4.13 -3.51
N LEU A 27 -4.12 4.53 -4.58
CA LEU A 27 -4.10 3.78 -5.84
C LEU A 27 -2.70 3.73 -6.48
N ILE A 28 -1.94 4.82 -6.39
CA ILE A 28 -0.55 4.87 -6.89
C ILE A 28 0.34 3.91 -6.10
N ILE A 29 0.20 3.85 -4.78
CA ILE A 29 0.95 2.90 -3.92
C ILE A 29 0.62 1.47 -4.33
N MET A 30 -0.67 1.11 -4.44
CA MET A 30 -1.07 -0.25 -4.84
C MET A 30 -0.49 -0.61 -6.19
N SER A 31 -0.65 0.26 -7.20
CA SER A 31 -0.15 0.01 -8.55
C SER A 31 1.37 -0.14 -8.60
N ARG A 32 2.12 0.65 -7.81
CA ARG A 32 3.58 0.49 -7.70
C ARG A 32 3.95 -0.83 -7.04
N LEU A 33 3.27 -1.22 -5.98
CA LEU A 33 3.51 -2.49 -5.29
C LEU A 33 3.21 -3.69 -6.21
N GLU A 34 2.12 -3.63 -6.99
CA GLU A 34 1.81 -4.64 -8.00
C GLU A 34 2.94 -4.77 -9.03
N ASN A 35 3.47 -3.65 -9.51
CA ASN A 35 4.54 -3.65 -10.50
C ASN A 35 5.89 -4.12 -9.92
N GLU A 36 6.26 -3.63 -8.74
CA GLU A 36 7.55 -3.91 -8.08
C GLU A 36 7.65 -5.37 -7.63
N PHE A 37 6.59 -5.91 -7.02
CA PHE A 37 6.56 -7.27 -6.51
C PHE A 37 5.92 -8.26 -7.49
N ASN A 38 5.49 -7.79 -8.66
CA ASN A 38 4.78 -8.58 -9.67
C ASN A 38 3.55 -9.32 -9.09
N VAL A 39 2.81 -8.64 -8.20
CA VAL A 39 1.58 -9.14 -7.56
C VAL A 39 0.35 -8.45 -8.14
N LYS A 40 -0.85 -8.96 -7.83
CA LYS A 40 -2.12 -8.28 -8.13
C LYS A 40 -2.99 -8.16 -6.89
N PHE A 41 -3.48 -6.96 -6.61
CA PHE A 41 -4.47 -6.70 -5.58
C PHE A 41 -5.87 -6.68 -6.20
N THR A 42 -6.85 -7.23 -5.50
CA THR A 42 -8.24 -7.10 -5.92
C THR A 42 -8.81 -5.74 -5.49
N ALA A 43 -9.89 -5.28 -6.12
CA ALA A 43 -10.57 -4.06 -5.69
C ALA A 43 -10.94 -4.07 -4.19
N LYS A 44 -11.36 -5.25 -3.69
CA LYS A 44 -11.66 -5.46 -2.28
C LYS A 44 -10.42 -5.36 -1.39
N ASP A 45 -9.27 -5.86 -1.84
CA ASP A 45 -8.01 -5.67 -1.12
C ASP A 45 -7.69 -4.18 -1.05
N ILE A 46 -7.71 -3.47 -2.18
CA ILE A 46 -7.45 -2.02 -2.24
C ILE A 46 -8.34 -1.26 -1.23
N GLU A 47 -9.63 -1.57 -1.17
CA GLU A 47 -10.53 -0.96 -0.17
C GLU A 47 -10.18 -1.30 1.30
N GLN A 48 -9.60 -2.46 1.57
CA GLN A 48 -9.22 -2.91 2.92
C GLN A 48 -7.78 -2.54 3.31
N LEU A 49 -6.93 -2.24 2.34
CA LEU A 49 -5.51 -1.98 2.48
C LEU A 49 -5.22 -0.52 2.88
N ILE A 50 -5.97 0.03 3.83
CA ILE A 50 -5.92 1.44 4.26
C ILE A 50 -4.79 1.78 5.25
N SER A 51 -3.99 0.79 5.63
CA SER A 51 -2.87 0.90 6.56
C SER A 51 -1.67 0.13 6.04
N PHE A 52 -0.46 0.62 6.34
CA PHE A 52 0.78 -0.03 5.90
C PHE A 52 0.86 -1.48 6.41
N GLU A 53 0.42 -1.73 7.64
CA GLU A 53 0.36 -3.09 8.22
C GLU A 53 -0.49 -4.05 7.38
N ASN A 54 -1.69 -3.64 6.96
CA ASN A 54 -2.56 -4.46 6.12
C ASN A 54 -1.90 -4.77 4.78
N ILE A 55 -1.29 -3.75 4.17
CA ILE A 55 -0.57 -3.89 2.89
C ILE A 55 0.55 -4.89 3.05
N TYR A 56 1.38 -4.70 4.07
CA TYR A 56 2.54 -5.53 4.34
C TYR A 56 2.14 -6.99 4.56
N ASN A 57 1.11 -7.24 5.37
CA ASN A 57 0.60 -8.59 5.62
C ASN A 57 0.09 -9.22 4.32
N LYS A 58 -0.70 -8.48 3.53
CA LYS A 58 -1.21 -8.97 2.25
C LYS A 58 -0.09 -9.29 1.26
N LEU A 59 0.92 -8.43 1.19
CA LEU A 59 2.10 -8.65 0.35
C LEU A 59 2.88 -9.89 0.79
N LYS A 60 3.04 -10.08 2.09
CA LYS A 60 3.69 -11.27 2.65
C LYS A 60 2.93 -12.55 2.28
N GLU A 61 1.60 -12.53 2.37
CA GLU A 61 0.74 -13.63 1.92
C GLU A 61 0.90 -13.91 0.42
N LEU A 62 0.90 -12.88 -0.43
CA LEU A 62 1.03 -13.01 -1.88
C LEU A 62 2.42 -13.53 -2.31
N LEU A 63 3.46 -13.19 -1.55
CA LEU A 63 4.83 -13.63 -1.80
C LEU A 63 5.16 -15.01 -1.22
N GLY A 64 4.22 -15.65 -0.51
CA GLY A 64 4.39 -17.03 -0.01
C GLY A 64 5.46 -17.19 1.08
N ASN A 65 5.78 -16.13 1.83
CA ASN A 65 6.71 -16.23 2.95
C ASN A 65 5.93 -16.52 4.24
N GLU A 66 5.58 -17.79 4.49
CA GLU A 66 5.02 -18.27 5.76
C GLU A 66 6.04 -18.12 6.91
#